data_AF-A0A7J6WXY9-F1
#
_entry.id   AF-A0A7J6WXY9-F1
#
_cell.length_a   1.000
_cell.length_b   1.000
_cell.length_c   1.000
_cell.angle_alpha   90.00
_cell.angle_beta   90.00
_cell.angle_gamma   90.00
#
_symmetry.space_group_name_H-M   'P 1'
#
loop_
_entity.id
_entity.type
_entity.pdbx_description
1 polymer ?
#
loop_
_entity_poly.entity_id
_entity_poly.type
_entity_poly.pdbx_seq_one_letter_code
_entity_poly.pdbx_strand_id
1 'polypeptide(L)'
;MSAYRWPKSVIKQGERILRNFIWSGNPAISRAVTVRWDDCCKPVMEGGIGMRRLGDVNKALMMKMAWTCLTEDNLFARFMGAKYRNKDGDFIQHYKQSSIWAGLK
;
A
#
# COMPACT_ATOMS: atom_id res chain seq x y z
N MET A 1 -1.61 12.26 -2.41
CA MET A 1 -0.75 11.16 -1.92
C MET A 1 -0.66 10.10 -3.01
N SER A 2 0.44 10.09 -3.77
CA SER A 2 0.73 9.05 -4.75
C SER A 2 1.29 7.83 -4.02
N ALA A 3 0.71 6.65 -4.24
CA ALA A 3 1.22 5.42 -3.64
C ALA A 3 1.72 4.49 -4.73
N TYR A 4 3.04 4.31 -4.72
CA TYR A 4 3.72 3.21 -5.37
C TYR A 4 3.45 1.90 -4.61
N ARG A 5 3.43 0.76 -5.28
CA ARG A 5 3.36 -0.54 -4.61
C ARG A 5 4.64 -0.79 -3.83
N TRP A 6 4.59 -0.61 -2.51
CA TRP A 6 5.76 -0.81 -1.66
C TRP A 6 6.31 -2.25 -1.73
N PRO A 7 7.65 -2.42 -1.69
CA PRO A 7 8.26 -3.74 -1.53
C PRO A 7 7.79 -4.42 -0.25
N LYS A 8 7.61 -5.74 -0.30
CA LYS A 8 7.19 -6.52 0.87
C LYS A 8 8.14 -6.36 2.06
N SER A 9 9.43 -6.17 1.80
CA SER A 9 10.44 -5.90 2.84
C SER A 9 10.18 -4.61 3.60
N VAL A 10 9.81 -3.53 2.89
CA VAL A 10 9.48 -2.22 3.49
C VAL A 10 8.22 -2.32 4.32
N ILE A 11 7.18 -3.00 3.81
CA ILE A 11 5.93 -3.22 4.57
C ILE A 11 6.23 -3.98 5.86
N LYS A 12 7.00 -5.07 5.79
CA LYS A 12 7.40 -5.85 6.97
C LYS A 12 8.21 -5.02 7.98
N GLN A 13 9.12 -4.16 7.51
CA GLN A 13 9.88 -3.26 8.38
C GLN A 13 8.97 -2.24 9.05
N GLY A 14 8.03 -1.63 8.32
CA GLY A 14 7.04 -0.72 8.89
C GLY A 14 6.17 -1.40 9.96
N GLU A 15 5.68 -2.61 9.68
CA GLU A 15 4.89 -3.37 10.66
C GLU A 15 5.73 -3.78 11.88
N ARG A 16 7.03 -4.04 11.71
CA ARG A 16 7.96 -4.29 12.82
C ARG A 16 8.13 -3.05 13.70
N ILE A 17 8.29 -1.87 13.11
CA ILE A 17 8.40 -0.59 13.83
C ILE A 17 7.14 -0.33 14.65
N LEU A 18 5.96 -0.48 14.03
CA LEU A 18 4.67 -0.30 14.71
C LEU A 18 4.51 -1.28 15.87
N ARG A 19 4.83 -2.56 15.65
CA ARG A 19 4.80 -3.59 16.69
C ARG A 19 5.76 -3.25 17.84
N ASN A 20 7.01 -2.91 17.54
CA ASN A 20 8.00 -2.56 18.54
C ASN A 20 7.54 -1.37 19.39
N PHE A 21 6.97 -0.34 18.75
CA PHE A 21 6.45 0.84 19.44
C PHE A 21 5.34 0.47 20.43
N ILE A 22 4.39 -0.38 20.04
CA ILE A 22 3.25 -0.78 20.90
C ILE A 22 3.73 -1.52 22.15
N TRP A 23 4.71 -2.41 22.01
CA TRP A 23 5.10 -3.31 23.11
C TRP A 23 6.31 -2.86 23.91
N SER A 24 7.09 -1.89 23.41
CA SER A 24 8.30 -1.42 24.09
C SER A 24 8.35 0.10 24.29
N GLY A 25 7.41 0.86 23.70
CA GLY A 25 7.44 2.33 23.68
C GLY A 25 8.52 2.91 22.77
N ASN A 26 9.44 2.09 22.24
CA ASN A 26 10.53 2.51 21.37
C ASN A 26 10.54 1.68 20.06
N PRO A 27 10.41 2.30 18.88
CA PRO A 27 10.37 1.58 17.61
C PRO A 27 11.63 0.77 17.29
N ALA A 28 12.79 1.15 17.84
CA ALA A 28 14.06 0.48 17.62
C ALA A 28 14.26 -0.75 18.51
N ILE A 29 13.57 -0.81 19.65
CA ILE A 29 13.75 -1.88 20.64
C ILE A 29 12.70 -2.97 20.38
N SER A 30 13.17 -4.21 20.27
CA SER A 30 12.27 -5.36 20.19
C SER A 30 12.19 -6.05 21.55
N ARG A 31 10.97 -6.29 22.04
CA ARG A 31 10.72 -7.13 23.22
C ARG A 31 10.06 -8.43 22.78
N ALA A 32 10.16 -9.47 23.61
CA ALA A 32 9.40 -10.69 23.40
C ALA A 32 7.90 -10.38 23.52
N VAL A 33 7.14 -10.70 22.48
CA VAL A 33 5.69 -10.47 22.41
C VAL A 33 5.01 -11.82 22.22
N THR A 34 4.05 -12.15 23.08
CA THR A 34 3.27 -13.39 23.03
C THR A 34 2.04 -13.29 22.14
N VAL A 35 1.62 -12.07 21.78
CA VAL A 35 0.45 -11.82 20.92
C VAL A 35 0.86 -11.80 19.45
N ARG A 36 0.13 -12.54 18.61
CA ARG A 36 0.33 -12.49 17.16
C ARG A 36 -0.16 -11.15 16.63
N TRP A 37 0.62 -10.55 15.73
CA TRP A 37 0.23 -9.29 15.07
C TRP A 37 -1.04 -9.38 14.25
N ASP A 38 -1.31 -10.57 13.71
CA ASP A 38 -2.56 -10.84 13.01
C ASP A 38 -3.78 -10.59 13.90
N ASP A 39 -3.69 -10.92 15.19
CA ASP A 39 -4.76 -10.73 16.16
C ASP A 39 -4.88 -9.25 16.56
N CYS A 40 -3.77 -8.53 16.67
CA CYS A 40 -3.79 -7.08 16.88
C CYS A 40 -4.50 -6.33 15.75
N CYS A 41 -4.37 -6.81 14.52
CA CYS A 41 -4.97 -6.19 13.35
C CYS A 41 -6.45 -6.52 13.13
N LYS A 42 -7.04 -7.39 13.94
CA LYS A 42 -8.49 -7.67 13.87
C LYS A 42 -9.31 -6.45 14.28
N PRO A 43 -10.55 -6.32 13.80
CA PRO A 43 -11.49 -5.33 14.30
C PRO A 43 -11.64 -5.39 15.82
N VAL A 44 -11.95 -4.25 16.45
CA VAL A 44 -12.19 -4.18 17.90
C VAL A 44 -13.34 -5.11 18.33
N MET A 45 -14.36 -5.23 17.48
CA MET A 45 -15.51 -6.13 17.69
C MET A 45 -15.11 -7.62 17.74
N GLU A 46 -13.98 -7.99 17.12
CA GLU A 46 -13.43 -9.35 17.12
C GLU A 46 -12.33 -9.53 18.18
N GLY A 47 -12.19 -8.58 19.12
CA GLY A 47 -11.18 -8.62 20.18
C GLY A 47 -9.77 -8.18 19.76
N GLY A 48 -9.64 -7.56 18.58
CA GLY A 48 -8.38 -6.96 18.14
C GLY A 48 -8.22 -5.50 18.57
N ILE A 49 -7.09 -4.89 18.21
CA ILE A 49 -6.80 -3.46 18.48
C ILE A 49 -7.41 -2.57 17.37
N GLY A 50 -7.85 -3.15 16.26
CA GLY A 50 -8.39 -2.39 15.11
C GLY A 50 -7.31 -1.74 14.25
N MET A 51 -6.04 -2.15 14.39
CA MET A 51 -4.96 -1.63 13.55
C MET A 51 -5.03 -2.19 12.14
N ARG A 52 -4.89 -1.34 11.12
CA ARG A 52 -4.83 -1.81 9.73
C ARG A 52 -3.45 -2.35 9.40
N ARG A 53 -3.40 -3.49 8.69
CA ARG A 53 -2.15 -4.00 8.12
C ARG A 53 -1.64 -3.03 7.06
N LEU A 54 -0.33 -2.77 7.06
CA LEU A 54 0.26 -1.85 6.07
C LEU A 54 0.14 -2.40 4.65
N GLY A 55 0.12 -3.72 4.50
CA GLY A 55 -0.15 -4.38 3.22
C GLY A 55 -1.51 -4.01 2.64
N ASP A 56 -2.55 -4.02 3.48
CA ASP A 56 -3.91 -3.72 3.06
C ASP A 56 -4.10 -2.24 2.77
N VAL A 57 -3.48 -1.37 3.58
CA VAL A 57 -3.45 0.08 3.34
C VAL A 57 -2.78 0.39 2.01
N ASN A 58 -1.63 -0.21 1.72
CA ASN A 58 -0.94 -0.02 0.44
C ASN A 58 -1.81 -0.49 -0.74
N LYS A 59 -2.47 -1.65 -0.61
CA LYS A 59 -3.41 -2.13 -1.65
C LYS A 59 -4.58 -1.16 -1.85
N ALA A 60 -5.17 -0.65 -0.77
CA ALA A 60 -6.24 0.34 -0.84
C ALA A 60 -5.79 1.64 -1.52
N LEU A 61 -4.58 2.12 -1.22
CA LEU A 61 -4.01 3.30 -1.85
C LEU A 61 -3.74 3.08 -3.34
N MET A 62 -3.29 1.89 -3.74
CA MET A 62 -3.15 1.52 -5.15
C MET A 62 -4.49 1.56 -5.89
N MET A 63 -5.57 1.04 -5.28
CA MET A 63 -6.91 1.09 -5.86
C MET A 63 -7.42 2.54 -5.96
N LYS A 64 -7.21 3.36 -4.92
CA LYS A 64 -7.55 4.79 -4.96
C LYS A 64 -6.80 5.51 -6.08
N MET A 65 -5.53 5.22 -6.28
CA MET A 65 -4.73 5.79 -7.37
C MET A 65 -5.27 5.39 -8.74
N ALA A 66 -5.61 4.11 -8.93
CA ALA A 66 -6.22 3.63 -10.17
C ALA A 66 -7.56 4.31 -10.44
N TRP A 67 -8.40 4.46 -9.41
CA TRP A 67 -9.67 5.17 -9.50
C TRP A 67 -9.47 6.63 -9.94
N THR A 68 -8.58 7.37 -9.29
CA THR A 68 -8.23 8.74 -9.68
C THR A 68 -7.75 8.84 -11.14
N CYS A 69 -7.03 7.84 -11.66
CA CYS A 69 -6.63 7.81 -13.07
C CYS A 69 -7.79 7.59 -14.04
N LEU A 70 -8.91 7.04 -13.57
CA LEU A 70 -10.10 6.77 -14.37
C LEU A 70 -11.11 7.92 -14.30
N THR A 71 -11.21 8.60 -13.15
CA THR A 71 -12.30 9.55 -12.89
C THR A 71 -11.89 11.02 -12.95
N GLU A 72 -10.63 11.35 -12.63
CA GLU A 72 -10.21 12.75 -12.54
C GLU A 72 -9.40 13.15 -13.77
N ASP A 73 -9.54 14.40 -14.23
CA ASP A 73 -8.70 15.00 -15.27
C ASP A 73 -7.58 15.86 -14.65
N ASN A 74 -6.81 15.26 -13.75
CA ASN A 74 -5.64 15.91 -13.16
C ASN A 74 -4.36 15.58 -13.97
N LEU A 75 -3.27 16.34 -13.74
CA LEU A 75 -2.00 16.14 -14.46
C LEU A 75 -1.50 14.69 -14.38
N PHE A 76 -1.70 14.03 -13.24
CA PHE A 76 -1.31 12.66 -13.02
C PHE A 76 -2.15 11.69 -13.86
N ALA A 77 -3.47 11.84 -13.89
CA ALA A 77 -4.36 11.02 -14.71
C ALA A 77 -4.06 11.19 -16.21
N ARG A 78 -3.80 12.42 -16.69
CA ARG A 78 -3.36 12.70 -18.06
C ARG A 78 -2.04 12.03 -18.39
N PHE A 79 -1.05 12.14 -17.50
CA PHE A 79 0.24 11.46 -17.65
C PHE A 79 0.09 9.93 -17.69
N MET A 80 -0.72 9.37 -16.80
CA MET A 80 -0.98 7.92 -16.75
C MET A 80 -1.73 7.45 -18.00
N GLY A 81 -2.71 8.22 -18.47
CA GLY A 81 -3.40 7.98 -19.75
C GLY A 81 -2.43 7.99 -20.92
N ALA A 82 -1.58 9.01 -21.04
CA ALA A 82 -0.59 9.09 -22.13
C ALA A 82 0.42 7.94 -22.11
N LYS A 83 0.74 7.40 -20.92
CA LYS A 83 1.72 6.31 -20.77
C LYS A 83 1.12 4.93 -20.98
N TYR A 84 -0.10 4.70 -20.51
CA TYR A 84 -0.73 3.37 -20.38
C TYR A 84 -2.04 3.20 -21.17
N ARG A 85 -2.49 4.21 -21.93
CA ARG A 85 -3.59 4.06 -22.89
C ARG A 85 -3.08 4.09 -24.33
N ASN A 86 -3.79 3.38 -25.20
CA ASN A 86 -3.61 3.38 -26.65
C ASN A 86 -4.33 4.58 -27.29
N LYS A 87 -4.13 4.78 -28.60
CA LYS A 87 -4.82 5.84 -29.37
C LYS A 87 -6.33 5.71 -29.33
N ASP A 88 -6.83 4.48 -29.17
CA ASP A 88 -8.26 4.17 -29.09
C ASP A 88 -8.86 4.43 -27.68
N GLY A 89 -8.04 4.85 -26.71
CA GLY A 89 -8.45 5.17 -25.34
C GLY A 89 -8.43 4.00 -24.36
N ASP A 90 -8.19 2.79 -24.86
CA ASP A 90 -8.08 1.56 -24.06
C ASP A 90 -6.75 1.45 -23.31
N PHE A 91 -6.77 0.80 -22.15
CA PHE A 91 -5.54 0.50 -21.40
C PHE A 91 -4.70 -0.58 -22.09
N ILE A 92 -3.38 -0.43 -22.05
CA ILE A 92 -2.45 -1.44 -22.53
C ILE A 92 -2.64 -2.76 -21.78
N GLN A 93 -2.65 -3.87 -22.51
CA GLN A 93 -2.79 -5.22 -21.92
C GLN A 93 -1.45 -5.91 -21.67
N HIS A 94 -0.34 -5.32 -22.12
CA HIS A 94 1.00 -5.83 -21.87
C HIS A 94 1.70 -5.02 -20.78
N TYR A 95 2.61 -5.68 -20.06
CA TYR A 95 3.44 -5.01 -19.07
C TYR A 95 4.32 -3.95 -19.73
N LYS A 96 4.25 -2.71 -19.23
CA LYS A 96 5.16 -1.63 -19.60
C LYS A 96 5.97 -1.21 -18.39
N GLN A 97 7.26 -1.49 -18.44
CA GLN A 97 8.16 -1.18 -17.33
C GLN A 97 8.15 0.32 -17.02
N SER A 98 8.11 0.64 -15.73
CA SER A 98 8.17 2.00 -15.23
C SER A 98 9.23 2.09 -14.14
N SER A 99 10.16 3.03 -14.27
CA SER A 99 11.18 3.32 -13.25
C SER A 99 10.56 3.79 -11.93
N ILE A 100 9.41 4.47 -12.01
CA ILE A 100 8.68 5.00 -10.85
C ILE A 100 7.64 4.00 -10.33
N TRP A 101 7.06 3.18 -11.23
CA TRP A 101 5.95 2.26 -10.91
C TRP A 101 6.21 0.82 -11.37
N ALA A 102 7.37 0.26 -11.04
CA ALA A 102 7.69 -1.14 -11.33
C ALA A 102 6.64 -2.15 -10.80
N GLY A 103 5.85 -1.77 -9.80
CA GLY A 103 4.79 -2.61 -9.22
C GLY A 103 3.41 -2.54 -9.88
N LEU A 104 3.21 -1.65 -10.88
CA LEU A 104 2.05 -1.67 -11.77
C LEU A 104 2.34 -2.71 -12.85
N LYS A 105 1.74 -3.89 -12.71
CA LYS A 105 1.85 -5.01 -13.65
C LYS A 105 0.51 -5.27 -14.29
#